data_AF-A0A2V6PIV1-F1
#
_entry.id   AF-A0A2V6PIV1-F1
#
_cell.length_a   1.000
_cell.length_b   1.000
_cell.length_c   1.000
_cell.angle_alpha   90.00
_cell.angle_beta   90.00
_cell.angle_gamma   90.00
#
_symmetry.space_group_name_H-M   'P 1'
#
loop_
_entity.id
_entity.type
_entity.pdbx_description
1 polymer ?
#
loop_
_entity_poly.entity_id
_entity_poly.type
_entity_poly.pdbx_seq_one_letter_code
_entity_poly.pdbx_strand_id
1 'polypeptide(L)'
;MSRADSAVNLPNVAGVVLLRDDHAALLQLRDNKPGLRAAGRWVFPGGHCQSGESIEDCARREFLEETDYVCGELRPLTSFFDDTEAG
;
A
#
# COMPACT_ATOMS: atom_id res chain seq x y z
N MET A 1 -37.33 7.63 -9.49
CA MET A 1 -36.40 6.81 -10.29
C MET A 1 -35.02 6.95 -9.67
N SER A 2 -34.54 5.87 -9.05
CA SER A 2 -33.37 5.84 -8.15
C SER A 2 -32.08 6.18 -8.88
N ARG A 3 -31.32 7.16 -8.37
CA ARG A 3 -29.86 7.21 -8.62
C ARG A 3 -29.30 5.97 -7.94
N ALA A 4 -28.80 5.02 -8.71
CA ALA A 4 -27.94 4.00 -8.16
C ALA A 4 -26.69 4.73 -7.64
N ASP A 5 -26.44 4.64 -6.34
CA ASP A 5 -25.17 5.01 -5.75
C ASP A 5 -24.12 4.10 -6.38
N SER A 6 -23.44 4.61 -7.41
CA SER A 6 -22.18 4.05 -7.87
C SER A 6 -21.22 4.15 -6.68
N ALA A 7 -21.02 3.06 -5.95
CA ALA A 7 -19.99 3.00 -4.92
C ALA A 7 -18.69 3.51 -5.57
N VAL A 8 -18.20 4.66 -5.11
CA VAL A 8 -16.91 5.18 -5.53
C VAL A 8 -15.92 4.09 -5.17
N ASN A 9 -15.35 3.42 -6.17
CA ASN A 9 -14.32 2.42 -5.96
C ASN A 9 -13.07 3.16 -5.51
N LEU A 10 -12.96 3.42 -4.20
CA LEU A 10 -11.75 4.00 -3.63
C LEU A 10 -10.60 3.02 -3.93
N PRO A 11 -9.48 3.51 -4.47
CA PRO A 11 -8.40 2.62 -4.86
C PRO A 11 -7.84 1.96 -3.60
N ASN A 12 -7.96 0.63 -3.53
CA ASN A 12 -7.32 -0.15 -2.48
C ASN A 12 -5.79 0.02 -2.58
N VAL A 13 -5.14 0.04 -1.43
CA VAL A 13 -3.69 0.06 -1.31
C VAL A 13 -3.28 -1.15 -0.50
N ALA A 14 -2.23 -1.84 -0.94
CA ALA A 14 -1.62 -2.93 -0.20
C ALA A 14 -0.16 -2.58 0.09
N GLY A 15 0.34 -3.03 1.24
CA GLY A 15 1.73 -2.84 1.63
C GLY A 15 2.22 -3.99 2.50
N VAL A 16 3.53 -4.15 2.56
CA VAL A 16 4.19 -5.26 3.28
C VAL A 16 5.11 -4.70 4.35
N VAL A 17 4.96 -5.22 5.57
CA VAL A 17 5.90 -4.99 6.66
C VAL A 17 6.84 -6.20 6.74
N LEU A 18 8.03 -6.09 6.15
CA LEU A 18 9.07 -7.08 6.33
C LEU A 18 9.85 -6.78 7.62
N LEU A 19 9.69 -7.64 8.62
CA LEU A 19 10.45 -7.61 9.87
C LEU A 19 11.53 -8.69 9.85
N ARG A 20 12.74 -8.30 10.25
CA ARG A 20 13.81 -9.26 10.57
C ARG A 20 13.72 -9.71 12.02
N ASP A 21 14.47 -10.75 12.36
CA ASP A 21 14.56 -11.30 13.72
C ASP A 21 15.06 -10.30 14.76
N ASP A 22 15.80 -9.26 14.34
CA ASP A 22 16.26 -8.18 15.22
C ASP A 22 15.26 -7.01 15.33
N HIS A 23 14.04 -7.20 14.84
CA HIS A 23 12.95 -6.21 14.81
C HIS A 23 13.19 -5.01 13.88
N ALA A 24 14.24 -5.04 13.05
CA ALA A 24 14.40 -4.04 11.99
C ALA A 24 13.33 -4.24 10.92
N ALA A 25 12.72 -3.13 10.48
CA ALA A 25 11.75 -3.11 9.39
C ALA A 25 12.37 -2.55 8.12
N LEU A 26 12.04 -3.14 6.97
CA LEU A 26 12.36 -2.55 5.67
C LEU A 26 11.42 -1.35 5.39
N LEU A 27 12.01 -0.21 5.06
CA LEU A 27 11.29 1.02 4.70
C LEU A 27 11.92 1.64 3.46
N GLN A 28 11.12 2.39 2.72
CA GLN A 28 11.57 3.24 1.61
C GLN A 28 11.38 4.73 1.97
N LEU A 29 12.38 5.56 1.67
CA LEU A 29 12.29 7.01 1.83
C LEU A 29 11.68 7.63 0.57
N ARG A 30 10.50 8.22 0.72
CA ARG A 30 9.81 8.88 -0.40
C ARG A 30 10.51 10.17 -0.80
N ASP A 31 10.55 10.41 -2.11
CA ASP A 31 10.95 11.71 -2.68
C ASP A 31 10.30 12.88 -1.94
N ASN A 32 11.06 13.95 -1.74
CA ASN A 32 10.53 15.17 -1.12
C ASN A 32 10.05 16.16 -2.20
N LYS A 33 8.91 15.85 -2.83
CA LYS A 33 8.31 16.65 -3.91
C LYS A 33 6.93 17.19 -3.49
N PRO A 34 6.59 18.46 -3.79
CA PRO A 34 5.26 19.00 -3.53
C PRO A 34 4.16 18.18 -4.19
N GLY A 35 3.04 17.98 -3.49
CA GLY A 35 1.88 17.21 -3.96
C GLY A 35 2.03 15.69 -3.84
N LEU A 36 3.20 15.18 -3.47
CA LEU A 36 3.37 13.75 -3.22
C LEU A 36 2.90 13.40 -1.80
N ARG A 37 2.00 12.41 -1.69
CA ARG A 37 1.57 11.88 -0.40
C ARG A 37 2.78 11.31 0.35
N ALA A 38 2.90 11.66 1.63
CA ALA A 38 4.03 11.29 2.48
C ALA A 38 5.42 11.70 1.93
N ALA A 39 5.52 12.82 1.21
CA ALA A 39 6.78 13.38 0.75
C ALA A 39 7.83 13.49 1.87
N GLY A 40 9.06 13.02 1.61
CA GLY A 40 10.17 13.05 2.57
C GLY A 40 10.01 12.16 3.80
N ARG A 41 9.03 11.24 3.81
CA ARG A 41 8.79 10.29 4.92
C ARG A 41 9.26 8.89 4.54
N TRP A 42 9.67 8.14 5.56
CA TRP A 42 9.85 6.69 5.45
C TRP A 42 8.48 6.02 5.46
N VAL A 43 8.25 5.13 4.49
CA VAL A 43 7.02 4.35 4.35
C VAL A 43 7.35 2.88 4.12
N PHE A 44 6.40 1.99 4.38
CA PHE A 44 6.53 0.60 3.98
C PHE A 44 6.42 0.46 2.45
N PRO A 45 7.07 -0.55 1.85
CA PRO A 45 6.84 -0.87 0.44
C PRO A 45 5.38 -1.23 0.20
N GLY A 46 4.82 -0.76 -0.92
CA GLY A 46 3.41 -0.93 -1.25
C GLY A 46 2.87 0.12 -2.20
N GLY A 47 1.70 -0.18 -2.75
CA GLY A 47 1.09 0.63 -3.80
C GLY A 47 -0.37 0.30 -4.05
N HIS A 48 -0.89 0.86 -5.14
CA HIS A 48 -2.31 0.75 -5.49
C HIS A 48 -2.62 -0.59 -6.15
N CYS A 49 -3.73 -1.20 -5.73
CA CYS A 49 -4.25 -2.39 -6.38
C CYS A 49 -4.70 -2.06 -7.81
N GLN A 50 -4.38 -2.96 -8.74
CA GLN A 50 -4.92 -2.93 -10.09
C GLN A 50 -6.40 -3.36 -10.10
N SER A 51 -7.11 -3.06 -11.18
CA SER A 51 -8.54 -3.41 -11.30
C SER A 51 -8.74 -4.93 -11.23
N GLY A 52 -9.50 -5.39 -10.22
CA GLY A 52 -9.76 -6.81 -9.99
C GLY A 52 -8.61 -7.58 -9.32
N GLU A 53 -7.50 -6.91 -8.99
CA GLU A 53 -6.38 -7.51 -8.26
C GLU A 53 -6.76 -7.74 -6.79
N SER A 54 -6.39 -8.89 -6.23
CA SER A 54 -6.57 -9.13 -4.81
C SER A 54 -5.58 -8.30 -3.99
N ILE A 55 -5.91 -7.99 -2.73
CA ILE A 55 -5.00 -7.26 -1.83
C ILE A 55 -3.68 -8.00 -1.66
N GLU A 56 -3.71 -9.33 -1.57
CA GLU A 56 -2.51 -10.14 -1.40
C GLU A 56 -1.64 -10.15 -2.67
N ASP A 57 -2.24 -10.29 -3.85
CA ASP A 57 -1.50 -10.25 -5.12
C ASP A 57 -0.86 -8.87 -5.33
N CYS A 58 -1.60 -7.79 -5.03
CA CYS A 58 -1.05 -6.44 -5.06
C CYS A 58 0.13 -6.29 -4.10
N ALA A 59 0.02 -6.78 -2.86
CA ALA A 59 1.11 -6.72 -1.87
C ALA A 59 2.37 -7.44 -2.37
N ARG A 60 2.21 -8.62 -2.98
CA ARG A 60 3.31 -9.41 -3.54
C ARG A 60 3.98 -8.70 -4.73
N ARG A 61 3.18 -8.17 -5.65
CA ARG A 61 3.67 -7.45 -6.83
C ARG A 61 4.44 -6.19 -6.45
N GLU A 62 3.81 -5.30 -5.68
CA GLU A 62 4.42 -4.03 -5.27
C GLU A 62 5.71 -4.25 -4.48
N PHE A 63 5.71 -5.23 -3.56
CA PHE A 63 6.91 -5.54 -2.79
C PHE A 63 8.05 -6.02 -3.69
N LEU A 64 7.77 -6.86 -4.68
CA LEU A 64 8.77 -7.29 -5.66
C LEU A 64 9.27 -6.12 -6.51
N GLU A 65 8.36 -5.30 -7.06
CA GLU A 65 8.69 -4.17 -7.93
C GLU A 65 9.56 -3.11 -7.23
N GLU A 66 9.31 -2.84 -5.95
CA GLU A 66 10.03 -1.80 -5.20
C GLU A 66 11.31 -2.29 -4.52
N THR A 67 11.46 -3.60 -4.28
CA THR A 67 12.54 -4.14 -3.44
C THR A 67 13.37 -5.25 -4.06
N ASP A 68 12.93 -5.84 -5.18
CA ASP A 68 13.47 -7.07 -5.79
C ASP A 68 13.42 -8.32 -4.90
N TYR A 69 12.74 -8.29 -3.75
CA TYR A 69 12.51 -9.47 -2.91
C TYR A 69 11.16 -10.13 -3.21
N VAL A 70 11.13 -11.46 -3.18
CA VAL A 70 9.89 -12.24 -3.30
C VAL A 70 9.32 -12.51 -1.91
N CYS A 71 8.05 -12.15 -1.67
CA CYS A 71 7.37 -12.47 -0.43
C CYS A 71 7.23 -13.98 -0.23
N GLY A 72 7.51 -14.46 0.99
CA GLY A 72 7.15 -15.81 1.44
C GLY A 72 5.66 -15.90 1.84
N GLU A 73 5.41 -16.52 2.99
CA GLU A 73 4.09 -16.50 3.62
C GLU A 73 3.74 -15.06 4.05
N LEU A 74 2.59 -14.57 3.59
CA LEU A 74 2.04 -13.29 4.05
C LEU A 74 0.98 -13.54 5.12
N ARG A 75 0.97 -12.70 6.15
CA ARG A 75 -0.03 -12.74 7.22
C ARG A 75 -0.73 -11.39 7.30
N PRO A 76 -2.08 -11.35 7.30
CA PRO A 76 -2.79 -10.10 7.52
C PRO A 76 -2.39 -9.46 8.85
N LEU A 77 -1.97 -8.21 8.82
CA LEU A 77 -1.60 -7.44 10.01
C LEU A 77 -2.76 -6.55 10.46
N THR A 78 -3.23 -5.67 9.57
CA THR A 78 -4.34 -4.75 9.83
C THR A 78 -4.87 -4.17 8.52
N SER A 79 -6.06 -3.55 8.56
CA SER A 79 -6.66 -2.78 7.48
C SER A 79 -7.34 -1.55 8.06
N PHE A 80 -7.22 -0.41 7.40
CA PHE A 80 -7.86 0.84 7.80
C PHE A 80 -8.30 1.62 6.57
N PHE A 81 -9.31 2.46 6.75
CA PHE A 81 -9.71 3.44 5.75
C PHE A 81 -8.94 4.73 6.02
N ASP A 82 -8.40 5.34 4.96
CA ASP A 82 -7.83 6.66 5.07
C ASP A 82 -8.88 7.70 4.67
N ASP A 83 -9.47 8.33 5.68
CA ASP A 83 -10.51 9.36 5.51
C ASP A 83 -9.91 10.75 5.26
N THR A 84 -8.63 10.87 4.88
CA THR A 84 -8.07 12.18 4.51
C THR A 84 -8.82 12.76 3.31
N GLU A 85 -9.75 13.69 3.57
CA GLU A 85 -10.10 14.74 2.63
C GLU A 85 -8.79 15.31 2.09
N ALA A 86 -8.59 15.26 0.79
CA ALA A 86 -7.42 15.83 0.14
C ALA A 86 -7.33 17.32 0.54
N GLY A 87 -6.44 17.61 1.51
CA GLY A 87 -6.08 18.96 1.90
C GLY A 87 -5.27 19.66 0.81
#